data_AF-A0AAD4T5W3-F1
#
_entry.id   AF-A0AAD4T5W3-F1
#
_cell.length_a   1.000
_cell.length_b   1.000
_cell.length_c   1.000
_cell.angle_alpha   90.00
_cell.angle_beta   90.00
_cell.angle_gamma   90.00
#
_symmetry.space_group_name_H-M   'P 1'
#
loop_
_entity.id
_entity.type
_entity.pdbx_description
1 polymer ?
#
loop_
_entity_poly.entity_id
_entity_poly.type
_entity_poly.pdbx_seq_one_letter_code
_entity_poly.pdbx_strand_id
1 'polypeptide(L)'
;MVIEAVIGSIPVKQSIFRELEKVCSRNCILASNTSTIDLNVIGEKTSSREHIIGAHFSSPAHVMSLLEIVCTDKTSSQVILDLMTVGKTVKKVCVVVGNCTGFAVNRTFFPYTQGAHILANLGVDVFRIDRLISSFGMPIGPFQLQDLAGYGVAMAVGKEFSSAFPDRTFKSPLVELLLKDGRNGKNNGKGYYKYEKGCKPKSDLTVLPIIKESIKLTNLMPGGKPLSLSGQEIVEMIMFPVVNEAC
;
A
#
# COMPACT_ATOMS: atom_id res chain seq x y z
N MET A 1 15.09 13.32 18.49
CA MET A 1 14.21 12.40 17.75
C MET A 1 15.04 11.66 16.71
N VAL A 2 14.75 10.37 16.52
CA VAL A 2 15.33 9.53 15.46
C VAL A 2 14.17 8.91 14.67
N ILE A 3 14.29 8.84 13.34
CA ILE A 3 13.31 8.18 12.47
C ILE A 3 13.99 7.00 11.77
N GLU A 4 13.50 5.80 12.05
CA GLU A 4 13.92 4.55 11.42
C GLU A 4 13.21 4.37 10.08
N ALA A 5 13.96 4.18 8.99
CA ALA A 5 13.42 4.03 7.63
C ALA A 5 14.04 2.85 6.87
N VAL A 6 14.50 1.82 7.59
CA VAL A 6 15.10 0.61 7.02
C VAL A 6 14.00 -0.32 6.51
N ILE A 7 14.22 -0.89 5.32
CA ILE A 7 13.41 -2.00 4.82
C ILE A 7 13.79 -3.24 5.63
N GLY A 8 12.82 -3.90 6.25
CA GLY A 8 13.13 -5.08 7.05
C GLY A 8 11.94 -5.66 7.78
N SER A 9 12.21 -6.73 8.51
CA SER A 9 11.26 -7.46 9.33
C SER A 9 11.24 -6.96 10.78
N ILE A 10 10.27 -7.44 11.56
CA ILE A 10 10.14 -7.15 12.99
C ILE A 10 11.46 -7.35 13.76
N PRO A 11 12.21 -8.48 13.62
CA PRO A 11 13.47 -8.68 14.33
C PRO A 11 14.52 -7.60 14.06
N VAL A 12 14.62 -7.15 12.80
CA VAL A 12 15.57 -6.09 12.41
C VAL A 12 15.19 -4.78 13.09
N LYS A 13 13.91 -4.39 13.01
CA LYS A 13 13.42 -3.16 13.62
C LYS A 13 13.54 -3.18 15.15
N GLN A 14 13.16 -4.27 15.80
CA GLN A 14 13.34 -4.43 17.25
C GLN A 14 14.82 -4.30 17.66
N SER A 15 15.75 -4.87 16.87
CA SER A 15 17.19 -4.72 17.13
C SER A 15 17.63 -3.26 17.01
N ILE A 16 17.19 -2.56 15.96
CA ILE A 16 17.49 -1.13 15.77
C ILE A 16 16.98 -0.31 16.96
N PHE A 17 15.71 -0.49 17.35
CA PHE A 17 15.11 0.27 18.46
C PHE A 17 15.81 0.00 19.80
N ARG A 18 16.22 -1.25 20.06
CA ARG A 18 17.02 -1.58 21.25
C ARG A 18 18.39 -0.90 21.25
N GLU A 19 19.07 -0.82 20.11
CA GLU A 19 20.34 -0.11 20.05
C GLU A 19 20.15 1.40 20.16
N LEU A 20 19.09 1.96 19.55
CA LEU A 20 18.74 3.37 19.69
C LEU A 20 18.44 3.75 21.15
N GLU A 21 17.74 2.91 21.91
CA GLU A 21 17.46 3.14 23.33
C GLU A 21 18.74 3.29 24.18
N LYS A 22 19.81 2.57 23.85
CA LYS A 22 21.09 2.65 24.59
C LYS A 22 21.84 3.94 24.34
N VAL A 23 21.76 4.49 23.12
CA VAL A 23 22.59 5.63 22.68
C VAL A 23 21.83 6.95 22.72
N CYS A 24 20.51 6.94 22.68
CA CYS A 24 19.68 8.13 22.75
C CYS A 24 19.40 8.55 24.20
N SER A 25 19.05 9.82 24.40
CA SER A 25 18.53 10.27 25.69
C SER A 25 17.19 9.60 26.00
N ARG A 26 16.85 9.48 27.29
CA ARG A 26 15.57 8.87 27.73
C ARG A 26 14.33 9.53 27.12
N ASN A 27 14.41 10.84 26.86
CA ASN A 27 13.32 11.62 26.28
C ASN A 27 13.35 11.64 24.73
N CYS A 28 14.22 10.86 24.09
CA CYS A 28 14.33 10.85 22.64
C CYS A 28 13.14 10.12 22.02
N ILE A 29 12.40 10.80 21.14
CA ILE A 29 11.37 10.18 20.31
C ILE A 29 12.03 9.19 19.34
N LEU A 30 11.54 7.94 19.36
CA LEU A 30 11.96 6.86 18.47
C LEU A 30 10.82 6.56 17.49
N ALA A 31 10.94 7.09 16.28
CA ALA A 31 9.90 6.94 15.26
C ALA A 31 10.25 5.86 14.22
N SER A 32 9.24 5.19 13.65
CA SER A 32 9.42 4.31 12.48
C SER A 32 8.60 4.80 11.29
N ASN A 33 9.20 4.73 10.10
CA ASN A 33 8.57 4.97 8.80
C ASN A 33 8.00 3.68 8.18
N THR A 34 7.78 2.62 8.97
CA THR A 34 7.10 1.41 8.47
C THR A 34 5.69 1.73 7.96
N SER A 35 5.15 0.88 7.09
CA SER A 35 3.82 1.03 6.46
C SER A 35 2.84 -0.09 6.82
N THR A 36 3.35 -1.22 7.36
CA THR A 36 2.55 -2.44 7.61
C THR A 36 2.91 -3.16 8.90
N ILE A 37 4.05 -2.85 9.53
CA ILE A 37 4.50 -3.54 10.74
C ILE A 37 3.88 -2.89 11.97
N ASP A 38 3.33 -3.72 12.85
CA ASP A 38 2.78 -3.31 14.13
C ASP A 38 3.85 -2.63 15.02
N LEU A 39 3.62 -1.37 15.36
CA LEU A 39 4.52 -0.58 16.19
C LEU A 39 4.55 -1.03 17.66
N ASN A 40 3.46 -1.61 18.18
CA ASN A 40 3.45 -2.20 19.52
C ASN A 40 4.48 -3.33 19.59
N VAL A 41 4.52 -4.19 18.55
CA VAL A 41 5.48 -5.29 18.46
C VAL A 41 6.91 -4.77 18.34
N ILE A 42 7.16 -3.70 17.58
CA ILE A 42 8.49 -3.06 17.52
C ILE A 42 8.94 -2.61 18.92
N GLY A 43 8.02 -2.05 19.72
CA GLY A 43 8.28 -1.53 21.06
C GLY A 43 8.39 -2.58 22.17
N GLU A 44 8.11 -3.85 21.93
CA GLU A 44 8.10 -4.88 22.98
C GLU A 44 9.47 -5.04 23.67
N LYS A 45 10.56 -4.88 22.93
CA LYS A 45 11.94 -5.13 23.40
C LYS A 45 12.68 -3.88 23.87
N THR A 46 11.93 -2.84 24.24
CA THR A 46 12.46 -1.56 24.74
C THR A 46 11.61 -1.07 25.90
N SER A 47 12.24 -0.33 26.82
CA SER A 47 11.59 0.38 27.92
C SER A 47 11.00 1.74 27.52
N SER A 48 11.42 2.29 26.39
CA SER A 48 11.06 3.62 25.88
C SER A 48 9.71 3.64 25.16
N ARG A 49 8.76 2.78 25.54
CA ARG A 49 7.49 2.56 24.82
C ARG A 49 6.64 3.82 24.68
N GLU A 50 6.71 4.73 25.66
CA GLU A 50 6.00 6.01 25.63
C GLU A 50 6.55 7.01 24.59
N HIS A 51 7.76 6.75 24.10
CA HIS A 51 8.47 7.55 23.10
C HIS A 51 8.47 6.92 21.70
N ILE A 52 7.80 5.78 21.52
CA ILE A 52 7.65 5.11 20.22
C ILE A 52 6.44 5.66 19.48
N ILE A 53 6.61 5.98 18.20
CA ILE A 53 5.56 6.51 17.35
C ILE A 53 5.81 6.15 15.88
N GLY A 54 4.78 6.09 15.05
CA GLY A 54 4.95 6.01 13.61
C GLY A 54 5.06 7.41 13.00
N ALA A 55 6.07 7.61 12.17
CA ALA A 55 6.21 8.77 11.31
C ALA A 55 6.17 8.28 9.85
N HIS A 56 4.98 7.90 9.39
CA HIS A 56 4.80 7.26 8.09
C HIS A 56 4.65 8.32 6.99
N PHE A 57 5.75 8.54 6.25
CA PHE A 57 5.82 9.42 5.10
C PHE A 57 5.39 8.68 3.83
N SER A 58 4.48 9.28 3.07
CA SER A 58 4.14 8.77 1.75
C SER A 58 5.29 8.99 0.75
N SER A 59 5.55 8.00 -0.11
CA SER A 59 6.63 8.08 -1.10
C SER A 59 6.18 8.78 -2.40
N PRO A 60 7.00 9.68 -2.99
CA PRO A 60 8.27 10.19 -2.49
C PRO A 60 8.09 11.20 -1.34
N ALA A 61 8.82 10.99 -0.25
CA ALA A 61 8.63 11.73 1.01
C ALA A 61 8.82 13.26 0.89
N HIS A 62 9.56 13.75 -0.09
CA HIS A 62 9.74 15.20 -0.30
C HIS A 62 8.61 15.82 -1.15
N VAL A 63 7.88 15.02 -1.93
CA VAL A 63 6.79 15.48 -2.81
C VAL A 63 5.44 15.35 -2.11
N MET A 64 5.18 14.19 -1.50
CA MET A 64 3.87 13.90 -0.92
C MET A 64 3.64 14.73 0.34
N SER A 65 2.46 15.34 0.48
CA SER A 65 2.14 16.24 1.58
C SER A 65 1.77 15.52 2.88
N LEU A 66 1.31 14.28 2.81
CA LEU A 66 0.78 13.55 3.96
C LEU A 66 1.89 12.97 4.86
N LEU A 67 1.68 13.08 6.17
CA LEU A 67 2.39 12.34 7.21
C LEU A 67 1.37 11.68 8.14
N GLU A 68 1.32 10.34 8.14
CA GLU A 68 0.55 9.59 9.13
C GLU A 68 1.36 9.47 10.42
N ILE A 69 0.82 10.03 11.50
CA ILE A 69 1.34 9.92 12.86
C ILE A 69 0.62 8.74 13.52
N VAL A 70 1.30 7.60 13.61
CA VAL A 70 0.69 6.36 14.07
C VAL A 70 0.95 6.15 15.55
N CYS A 71 -0.11 6.09 16.36
CA CYS A 71 -0.01 5.96 17.80
C CYS A 71 -0.08 4.49 18.23
N THR A 72 0.86 4.09 19.09
CA THR A 72 0.79 2.83 19.86
C THR A 72 -0.11 3.01 21.07
N ASP A 73 -0.40 1.91 21.77
CA ASP A 73 -1.19 1.94 23.02
C ASP A 73 -0.47 2.67 24.17
N LYS A 74 0.83 2.95 24.01
CA LYS A 74 1.68 3.59 25.02
C LYS A 74 2.20 4.96 24.61
N THR A 75 2.06 5.36 23.35
CA THR A 75 2.60 6.62 22.85
C THR A 75 2.04 7.79 23.67
N SER A 76 2.92 8.57 24.28
CA SER A 76 2.50 9.70 25.10
C SER A 76 1.97 10.87 24.24
N SER A 77 1.02 11.64 24.77
CA SER A 77 0.45 12.79 24.06
C SER A 77 1.50 13.85 23.70
N GLN A 78 2.54 14.01 24.52
CA GLN A 78 3.64 14.93 24.23
C GLN A 78 4.39 14.52 22.95
N VAL A 79 4.66 13.23 22.76
CA VAL A 79 5.37 12.70 21.58
C VAL A 79 4.54 12.90 20.31
N ILE A 80 3.21 12.77 20.41
CA ILE A 80 2.29 13.07 19.31
C ILE A 80 2.39 14.56 18.92
N LEU A 81 2.30 15.47 19.91
CA LEU A 81 2.39 16.91 19.68
C LEU A 81 3.74 17.33 19.09
N ASP A 82 4.84 16.74 19.58
CA ASP A 82 6.18 17.02 19.08
C ASP A 82 6.33 16.56 17.63
N LEU A 83 5.84 15.37 17.27
CA LEU A 83 5.88 14.89 15.90
C LEU A 83 4.95 15.71 14.97
N MET A 84 3.79 16.14 15.46
CA MET A 84 2.93 17.09 14.72
C MET A 84 3.68 18.40 14.43
N THR A 85 4.42 18.92 15.40
CA THR A 85 5.22 20.14 15.27
C THR A 85 6.35 19.96 14.25
N VAL A 86 7.04 18.82 14.27
CA VAL A 86 8.04 18.48 13.27
C VAL A 86 7.41 18.39 11.88
N GLY A 87 6.31 17.65 11.74
CA GLY A 87 5.59 17.51 10.47
C GLY A 87 5.17 18.86 9.87
N LYS A 88 4.61 19.76 10.70
CA LYS A 88 4.29 21.13 10.28
C LYS A 88 5.52 21.91 9.82
N THR A 89 6.63 21.79 10.55
CA THR A 89 7.91 22.45 10.21
C THR A 89 8.45 22.00 8.85
N VAL A 90 8.32 20.70 8.53
CA VAL A 90 8.69 20.15 7.21
C VAL A 90 7.56 20.20 6.18
N LYS A 91 6.56 21.06 6.40
CA LYS A 91 5.43 21.34 5.49
C LYS A 91 4.61 20.09 5.13
N LYS A 92 4.43 19.18 6.10
CA LYS A 92 3.52 18.05 5.99
C LYS A 92 2.16 18.37 6.60
N VAL A 93 1.14 17.72 6.06
CA VAL A 93 -0.20 17.62 6.62
C VAL A 93 -0.22 16.38 7.50
N CYS A 94 -0.26 16.58 8.82
CA CYS A 94 -0.22 15.50 9.80
C CYS A 94 -1.62 14.96 10.05
N VAL A 95 -1.79 13.64 10.00
CA VAL A 95 -3.01 12.94 10.42
C VAL A 95 -2.65 11.95 11.51
N VAL A 96 -3.29 12.06 12.67
CA VAL A 96 -3.07 11.14 13.80
C VAL A 96 -3.99 9.93 13.64
N VAL A 97 -3.42 8.73 13.67
CA VAL A 97 -4.12 7.48 13.40
C VAL A 97 -3.73 6.40 14.42
N GLY A 98 -4.62 5.42 14.62
CA GLY A 98 -4.32 4.25 15.44
C GLY A 98 -3.38 3.27 14.74
N ASN A 99 -2.65 2.49 15.51
CA ASN A 99 -1.81 1.41 15.02
C ASN A 99 -2.67 0.20 14.60
N CYS A 100 -2.71 -0.07 13.30
CA CYS A 100 -3.31 -1.27 12.72
C CYS A 100 -2.64 -1.59 11.37
N THR A 101 -2.86 -2.79 10.81
CA THR A 101 -2.28 -3.18 9.52
C THR A 101 -2.69 -2.20 8.42
N GLY A 102 -1.70 -1.48 7.87
CA GLY A 102 -1.92 -0.48 6.83
C GLY A 102 -2.37 0.90 7.31
N PHE A 103 -2.46 1.11 8.63
CA PHE A 103 -2.86 2.38 9.26
C PHE A 103 -4.18 2.92 8.70
N ALA A 104 -4.28 4.21 8.35
CA ALA A 104 -5.47 4.74 7.72
C ALA A 104 -5.36 4.59 6.20
N VAL A 105 -4.33 5.15 5.57
CA VAL A 105 -4.29 5.27 4.11
C VAL A 105 -4.20 3.93 3.41
N ASN A 106 -3.20 3.11 3.74
CA ASN A 106 -3.00 1.85 3.03
C ASN A 106 -4.15 0.88 3.33
N ARG A 107 -4.71 0.92 4.55
CA ARG A 107 -5.88 0.12 4.91
C ARG A 107 -7.09 0.51 4.07
N THR A 108 -7.47 1.79 4.07
CA THR A 108 -8.59 2.32 3.29
C THR A 108 -8.42 2.03 1.80
N PHE A 109 -7.21 2.14 1.26
CA PHE A 109 -6.96 1.90 -0.16
C PHE A 109 -6.66 0.44 -0.54
N PHE A 110 -6.51 -0.47 0.42
CA PHE A 110 -6.28 -1.88 0.08
C PHE A 110 -7.40 -2.46 -0.80
N PRO A 111 -8.71 -2.25 -0.47
CA PRO A 111 -9.82 -2.69 -1.32
C PRO A 111 -9.82 -2.14 -2.75
N TYR A 112 -9.21 -0.96 -3.00
CA TYR A 112 -9.11 -0.37 -4.35
C TYR A 112 -8.42 -1.32 -5.33
N THR A 113 -7.32 -1.95 -4.89
CA THR A 113 -6.58 -2.91 -5.70
C THR A 113 -7.28 -4.28 -5.74
N GLN A 114 -7.93 -4.68 -4.65
CA GLN A 114 -8.68 -5.94 -4.56
C GLN A 114 -9.86 -5.96 -5.53
N GLY A 115 -10.69 -4.90 -5.54
CA GLY A 115 -11.83 -4.77 -6.45
C GLY A 115 -11.38 -4.80 -7.92
N ALA A 116 -10.30 -4.09 -8.25
CA ALA A 116 -9.73 -4.12 -9.60
C ALA A 116 -9.26 -5.52 -10.00
N HIS A 117 -8.56 -6.24 -9.11
CA HIS A 117 -8.10 -7.60 -9.37
C HIS A 117 -9.26 -8.59 -9.53
N ILE A 118 -10.32 -8.46 -8.73
CA ILE A 118 -11.54 -9.27 -8.88
C ILE A 118 -12.16 -9.03 -10.26
N LEU A 119 -12.35 -7.77 -10.65
CA LEU A 119 -12.92 -7.41 -11.96
C LEU A 119 -12.08 -7.92 -13.13
N ALA A 120 -10.74 -7.84 -13.04
CA ALA A 120 -9.86 -8.42 -14.05
C ALA A 120 -10.03 -9.95 -14.17
N ASN A 121 -10.14 -10.66 -13.04
CA ASN A 121 -10.38 -12.10 -13.03
C ASN A 121 -11.82 -12.50 -13.43
N LEU A 122 -12.76 -11.55 -13.40
CA LEU A 122 -14.10 -11.65 -14.00
C LEU A 122 -14.12 -11.29 -15.50
N GLY A 123 -12.95 -11.02 -16.11
CA GLY A 123 -12.82 -10.78 -17.54
C GLY A 123 -13.00 -9.33 -17.98
N VAL A 124 -13.05 -8.37 -17.05
CA VAL A 124 -13.10 -6.94 -17.39
C VAL A 124 -11.72 -6.46 -17.85
N ASP A 125 -11.67 -5.73 -18.97
CA ASP A 125 -10.43 -5.18 -19.52
C ASP A 125 -9.73 -4.23 -18.53
N VAL A 126 -8.48 -4.54 -18.18
CA VAL A 126 -7.69 -3.78 -17.18
C VAL A 126 -7.44 -2.33 -17.60
N PHE A 127 -7.29 -2.10 -18.91
CA PHE A 127 -7.07 -0.75 -19.43
C PHE A 127 -8.37 0.07 -19.40
N ARG A 128 -9.52 -0.57 -19.61
CA ARG A 128 -10.85 0.04 -19.44
C ARG A 128 -11.08 0.40 -17.99
N ILE A 129 -10.72 -0.46 -17.03
CA ILE A 129 -10.79 -0.16 -15.60
C ILE A 129 -9.98 1.10 -15.29
N ASP A 130 -8.70 1.14 -15.67
CA ASP A 130 -7.84 2.29 -15.39
C ASP A 130 -8.37 3.58 -16.02
N ARG A 131 -8.86 3.52 -17.27
CA ARG A 131 -9.46 4.68 -17.94
C ARG A 131 -10.72 5.18 -17.22
N LEU A 132 -11.61 4.28 -16.80
CA LEU A 132 -12.84 4.66 -16.10
C LEU A 132 -12.56 5.28 -14.74
N ILE A 133 -11.64 4.69 -13.97
CA ILE A 133 -11.23 5.23 -12.67
C ILE A 133 -10.52 6.57 -12.80
N SER A 134 -9.70 6.74 -13.85
CA SER A 134 -9.10 8.04 -14.14
C SER A 134 -10.14 9.08 -14.56
N SER A 135 -11.13 8.67 -15.36
CA SER A 135 -12.23 9.55 -15.81
C SER A 135 -13.17 9.94 -14.66
N PHE A 136 -13.31 9.08 -13.66
CA PHE A 136 -14.06 9.36 -12.43
C PHE A 136 -13.39 10.46 -11.59
N GLY A 137 -12.07 10.60 -11.67
CA GLY A 137 -11.32 11.67 -11.00
C GLY A 137 -10.07 11.22 -10.24
N MET A 138 -9.77 9.93 -10.20
CA MET A 138 -8.52 9.45 -9.61
C MET A 138 -7.34 9.83 -10.52
N PRO A 139 -6.19 10.26 -9.97
CA PRO A 139 -5.04 10.66 -10.78
C PRO A 139 -4.41 9.48 -11.53
N ILE A 140 -4.64 8.25 -11.06
CA ILE A 140 -4.06 7.03 -11.62
C ILE A 140 -4.97 5.82 -11.36
N GLY A 141 -5.17 5.00 -12.39
CA GLY A 141 -5.90 3.75 -12.28
C GLY A 141 -5.17 2.68 -11.45
N PRO A 142 -5.88 1.66 -10.92
CA PRO A 142 -5.31 0.65 -10.03
C PRO A 142 -4.16 -0.16 -10.65
N PHE A 143 -4.20 -0.50 -11.94
CA PHE A 143 -3.16 -1.31 -12.57
C PHE A 143 -1.91 -0.48 -12.86
N GLN A 144 -2.08 0.74 -13.37
CA GLN A 144 -0.98 1.68 -13.52
C GLN A 144 -0.36 2.05 -12.15
N LEU A 145 -1.17 2.19 -11.09
CA LEU A 145 -0.67 2.42 -9.74
C LEU A 145 0.19 1.24 -9.26
N GLN A 146 -0.24 0.01 -9.51
CA GLN A 146 0.51 -1.20 -9.16
C GLN A 146 1.85 -1.27 -9.90
N ASP A 147 1.91 -0.88 -11.17
CA ASP A 147 3.16 -0.75 -11.92
C ASP A 147 4.11 0.28 -11.30
N LEU A 148 3.59 1.41 -10.82
CA LEU A 148 4.39 2.47 -10.20
C LEU A 148 4.91 2.07 -8.81
N ALA A 149 4.08 1.39 -8.02
CA ALA A 149 4.46 0.91 -6.69
C ALA A 149 5.54 -0.20 -6.76
N GLY A 150 5.47 -1.03 -7.80
CA GLY A 150 6.38 -2.15 -8.00
C GLY A 150 5.85 -3.45 -7.39
N TYR A 151 6.06 -4.55 -8.08
CA TYR A 151 5.41 -5.83 -7.76
C TYR A 151 5.99 -6.53 -6.54
N GLY A 152 7.28 -6.33 -6.25
CA GLY A 152 7.89 -6.82 -5.01
C GLY A 152 7.23 -6.22 -3.76
N VAL A 153 6.93 -4.91 -3.80
CA VAL A 153 6.20 -4.23 -2.72
C VAL A 153 4.76 -4.75 -2.65
N ALA A 154 4.09 -4.89 -3.79
CA ALA A 154 2.72 -5.42 -3.84
C ALA A 154 2.62 -6.83 -3.22
N MET A 155 3.59 -7.72 -3.50
CA MET A 155 3.63 -9.06 -2.90
C MET A 155 3.87 -9.02 -1.39
N ALA A 156 4.81 -8.20 -0.92
CA ALA A 156 5.11 -8.08 0.50
C ALA A 156 3.90 -7.53 1.27
N VAL A 157 3.30 -6.43 0.80
CA VAL A 157 2.12 -5.82 1.41
C VAL A 157 0.92 -6.76 1.33
N GLY A 158 0.69 -7.41 0.18
CA GLY A 158 -0.41 -8.35 -0.01
C GLY A 158 -0.38 -9.53 0.97
N LYS A 159 0.82 -10.00 1.35
CA LYS A 159 0.99 -11.03 2.38
C LYS A 159 0.53 -10.53 3.76
N GLU A 160 0.96 -9.34 4.16
CA GLU A 160 0.58 -8.75 5.45
C GLU A 160 -0.94 -8.55 5.56
N PHE A 161 -1.57 -8.01 4.52
CA PHE A 161 -3.03 -7.85 4.48
C PHE A 161 -3.78 -9.18 4.43
N SER A 162 -3.27 -10.17 3.68
CA SER A 162 -3.88 -11.52 3.66
C SER A 162 -3.82 -12.20 5.03
N SER A 163 -2.76 -11.95 5.80
CA SER A 163 -2.61 -12.48 7.16
C SER A 163 -3.51 -11.73 8.15
N ALA A 164 -3.64 -10.42 8.04
CA ALA A 164 -4.48 -9.60 8.92
C ALA A 164 -5.99 -9.75 8.63
N PHE A 165 -6.36 -9.94 7.37
CA PHE A 165 -7.75 -9.93 6.90
C PHE A 165 -8.04 -11.13 5.96
N PRO A 166 -7.86 -12.37 6.45
CA PRO A 166 -7.93 -13.58 5.62
C PRO A 166 -9.34 -13.85 5.05
N ASP A 167 -10.37 -13.36 5.71
CA ASP A 167 -11.79 -13.52 5.38
C ASP A 167 -12.25 -12.61 4.23
N ARG A 168 -11.53 -11.52 3.97
CA ARG A 168 -11.94 -10.46 3.03
C ARG A 168 -10.85 -10.06 2.04
N THR A 169 -9.80 -10.87 1.93
CA THR A 169 -8.70 -10.68 0.97
C THR A 169 -8.82 -11.65 -0.21
N PHE A 170 -8.87 -11.11 -1.42
CA PHE A 170 -8.79 -11.87 -2.66
C PHE A 170 -7.34 -12.10 -3.09
N LYS A 171 -6.95 -13.36 -3.22
CA LYS A 171 -5.61 -13.78 -3.65
C LYS A 171 -5.56 -13.93 -5.17
N SER A 172 -5.30 -12.82 -5.85
CA SER A 172 -5.11 -12.78 -7.30
C SER A 172 -3.74 -13.35 -7.71
N PRO A 173 -3.65 -14.28 -8.68
CA PRO A 173 -2.36 -14.78 -9.17
C PRO A 173 -1.67 -13.82 -10.15
N LEU A 174 -2.31 -12.68 -10.51
CA LEU A 174 -1.79 -11.74 -11.51
C LEU A 174 -0.35 -11.30 -11.23
N VAL A 175 -0.07 -10.81 -10.02
CA VAL A 175 1.25 -10.24 -9.69
C VAL A 175 2.35 -11.29 -9.78
N GLU A 176 2.08 -12.51 -9.32
CA GLU A 176 3.03 -13.64 -9.42
C GLU A 176 3.29 -14.04 -10.87
N LEU A 177 2.23 -14.13 -11.69
CA LEU A 177 2.34 -14.46 -13.11
C LEU A 177 3.11 -13.37 -13.88
N LEU A 178 2.87 -12.10 -13.57
CA LEU A 178 3.59 -10.97 -14.16
C LEU A 178 5.08 -11.01 -13.80
N LEU A 179 5.42 -11.28 -12.54
CA LEU A 179 6.81 -11.45 -12.11
C LEU A 179 7.49 -12.64 -12.82
N LYS A 180 6.78 -13.77 -12.99
CA LYS A 180 7.28 -14.93 -13.73
C LYS A 180 7.54 -14.63 -15.22
N ASP A 181 6.75 -13.74 -15.83
CA ASP A 181 6.97 -13.22 -17.20
C ASP A 181 8.11 -12.19 -17.29
N GLY A 182 8.73 -11.83 -16.15
CA GLY A 182 9.79 -10.82 -16.10
C GLY A 182 9.26 -9.38 -16.14
N ARG A 183 8.01 -9.14 -15.75
CA ARG A 183 7.42 -7.80 -15.60
C ARG A 183 7.55 -7.33 -14.16
N ASN A 184 8.03 -6.10 -13.95
CA ASN A 184 8.13 -5.48 -12.62
C ASN A 184 7.73 -3.99 -12.67
N GLY A 185 6.74 -3.68 -13.49
CA GLY A 185 6.18 -2.33 -13.58
C GLY A 185 7.20 -1.31 -14.09
N LYS A 186 7.16 -0.11 -13.50
CA LYS A 186 8.06 0.98 -13.87
C LYS A 186 9.53 0.67 -13.57
N ASN A 187 9.82 -0.23 -12.61
CA ASN A 187 11.19 -0.54 -12.19
C ASN A 187 12.05 -1.13 -13.31
N ASN A 188 11.45 -1.92 -14.21
CA ASN A 188 12.13 -2.48 -15.38
C ASN A 188 11.50 -2.02 -16.70
N GLY A 189 10.69 -0.97 -16.67
CA GLY A 189 10.05 -0.41 -17.85
C GLY A 189 8.86 -1.21 -18.39
N LYS A 190 8.46 -2.32 -17.76
CA LYS A 190 7.49 -3.27 -18.30
C LYS A 190 6.58 -3.86 -17.20
N GLY A 191 5.31 -3.47 -17.22
CA GLY A 191 4.25 -3.91 -16.32
C GLY A 191 2.97 -4.26 -17.08
N TYR A 192 1.80 -3.79 -16.61
CA TYR A 192 0.61 -3.73 -17.47
C TYR A 192 0.81 -2.72 -18.62
N TYR A 193 1.63 -1.70 -18.37
CA TYR A 193 2.05 -0.70 -19.34
C TYR A 193 3.55 -0.80 -19.64
N LYS A 194 3.97 -0.24 -20.77
CA LYS A 194 5.38 0.05 -21.08
C LYS A 194 5.72 1.47 -20.63
N TYR A 195 6.87 1.59 -19.96
CA TYR A 195 7.38 2.86 -19.44
C TYR A 195 8.69 3.20 -20.16
N GLU A 196 8.64 4.28 -20.94
CA GLU A 196 9.80 4.87 -21.59
C GLU A 196 10.08 6.24 -20.95
N LYS A 197 11.36 6.58 -20.77
CA LYS A 197 11.74 7.83 -20.13
C LYS A 197 11.22 9.02 -20.95
N GLY A 198 10.49 9.93 -20.30
CA GLY A 198 9.92 11.12 -20.93
C GLY A 198 8.62 10.90 -21.71
N CYS A 199 8.12 9.67 -21.78
CA CYS A 199 6.88 9.34 -22.47
C CYS A 199 5.75 9.06 -21.47
N LYS A 200 4.50 9.28 -21.91
CA LYS A 200 3.33 8.74 -21.21
C LYS A 200 3.34 7.21 -21.31
N PRO A 201 2.94 6.48 -20.26
CA PRO A 201 2.87 5.02 -20.30
C PRO A 201 1.88 4.57 -21.38
N LYS A 202 2.24 3.48 -22.07
CA LYS A 202 1.43 2.90 -23.16
C LYS A 202 0.97 1.50 -22.77
N SER A 203 -0.29 1.18 -23.00
CA SER A 203 -0.86 -0.14 -22.74
C SER A 203 -0.04 -1.22 -23.44
N ASP A 204 0.35 -2.28 -22.72
CA ASP A 204 1.10 -3.39 -23.28
C ASP A 204 0.19 -4.59 -23.55
N LEU A 205 -0.31 -4.74 -24.77
CA LEU A 205 -1.20 -5.85 -25.12
C LEU A 205 -0.54 -7.24 -24.98
N THR A 206 0.79 -7.31 -24.88
CA THR A 206 1.49 -8.58 -24.61
C THR A 206 1.27 -9.08 -23.17
N VAL A 207 0.62 -8.29 -22.30
CA VAL A 207 0.18 -8.72 -20.96
C VAL A 207 -1.10 -9.57 -20.99
N LEU A 208 -1.89 -9.51 -22.07
CA LEU A 208 -3.20 -10.16 -22.15
C LEU A 208 -3.15 -11.70 -21.97
N PRO A 209 -2.16 -12.45 -22.49
CA PRO A 209 -2.05 -13.89 -22.22
C PRO A 209 -1.88 -14.21 -20.73
N ILE A 210 -1.16 -13.36 -19.98
CA ILE A 210 -0.93 -13.51 -18.53
C ILE A 210 -2.23 -13.29 -17.77
N ILE A 211 -3.00 -12.27 -18.16
CA ILE A 211 -4.33 -12.00 -17.58
C ILE A 211 -5.28 -13.18 -17.86
N LYS A 212 -5.27 -13.73 -19.07
CA LYS A 212 -6.07 -14.92 -19.42
C LYS A 212 -5.69 -16.14 -18.57
N GLU A 213 -4.40 -16.34 -18.30
CA GLU A 213 -3.95 -17.41 -17.41
C GLU A 213 -4.44 -17.18 -15.97
N SER A 214 -4.39 -15.94 -15.47
CA SER A 214 -4.96 -15.60 -14.16
C SER A 214 -6.47 -15.89 -14.08
N ILE A 215 -7.23 -15.50 -15.09
CA ILE A 215 -8.67 -15.76 -15.20
C ILE A 215 -8.93 -17.28 -15.16
N LYS A 216 -8.13 -18.07 -15.88
CA LYS A 216 -8.24 -19.53 -15.90
C LYS A 216 -7.95 -20.16 -14.53
N LEU A 217 -6.90 -19.70 -13.84
CA LEU A 217 -6.52 -20.22 -12.52
C LEU A 217 -7.54 -19.90 -11.44
N THR A 218 -8.14 -18.71 -11.49
CA THR A 218 -9.13 -18.26 -10.49
C THR A 218 -10.53 -18.79 -10.77
N ASN A 219 -10.87 -19.03 -12.04
CA ASN A 219 -12.16 -19.57 -12.49
C ASN A 219 -13.38 -18.84 -11.90
N LEU A 220 -13.32 -17.51 -11.81
CA LEU A 220 -14.40 -16.70 -11.21
C LEU A 220 -15.54 -16.35 -12.16
N MET A 221 -15.33 -16.46 -13.47
CA MET A 221 -16.31 -16.04 -14.47
C MET A 221 -17.61 -16.88 -14.41
N PRO A 222 -18.78 -16.27 -14.16
CA PRO A 222 -20.05 -16.98 -14.17
C PRO A 222 -20.32 -17.63 -15.53
N GLY A 223 -20.46 -18.96 -15.56
CA GLY A 223 -20.66 -19.71 -16.80
C GLY A 223 -19.49 -19.58 -17.80
N GLY A 224 -18.30 -19.23 -17.33
CA GLY A 224 -17.09 -19.07 -18.16
C GLY A 224 -17.12 -17.86 -19.10
N LYS A 225 -18.05 -16.91 -18.90
CA LYS A 225 -18.18 -15.71 -19.73
C LYS A 225 -17.70 -14.46 -18.98
N PRO A 226 -17.03 -13.52 -19.67
CA PRO A 226 -16.69 -12.23 -19.08
C PRO A 226 -17.91 -11.51 -18.54
N LEU A 227 -17.78 -10.89 -17.37
CA LEU A 227 -18.84 -10.12 -16.76
C LEU A 227 -19.10 -8.84 -17.55
N SER A 228 -20.35 -8.63 -17.96
CA SER A 228 -20.78 -7.42 -18.65
C SER A 228 -21.22 -6.38 -17.63
N LEU A 229 -20.42 -5.32 -17.46
CA LEU A 229 -20.69 -4.21 -16.56
C LEU A 229 -20.67 -2.87 -17.30
N SER A 230 -21.54 -1.97 -16.88
CA SER A 230 -21.50 -0.56 -17.23
C SER A 230 -20.24 0.12 -16.67
N GLY A 231 -19.91 1.31 -17.17
CA GLY A 231 -18.79 2.08 -16.65
C GLY A 231 -18.98 2.48 -15.18
N GLN A 232 -20.23 2.81 -14.80
CA GLN A 232 -20.61 3.20 -13.45
C GLN A 232 -20.42 2.03 -12.46
N GLU A 233 -20.92 0.83 -12.79
CA GLU A 233 -20.77 -0.35 -11.94
C GLU A 233 -19.30 -0.69 -11.69
N ILE A 234 -18.43 -0.55 -12.71
CA ILE A 234 -16.98 -0.78 -12.53
C ILE A 234 -16.38 0.20 -11.52
N VAL A 235 -16.74 1.49 -11.61
CA VAL A 235 -16.26 2.51 -10.68
C VAL A 235 -16.76 2.23 -9.27
N GLU A 236 -18.06 1.92 -9.12
CA GLU A 236 -18.68 1.62 -7.82
C GLU A 236 -18.08 0.37 -7.16
N MET A 237 -17.89 -0.71 -7.93
CA MET A 237 -17.28 -1.95 -7.44
C MET A 237 -15.82 -1.78 -6.99
N ILE A 238 -15.13 -0.72 -7.43
CA ILE A 238 -13.77 -0.39 -6.98
C ILE A 238 -13.79 0.62 -5.82
N MET A 239 -14.64 1.65 -5.90
CA MET A 239 -14.61 2.77 -4.95
C MET A 239 -15.47 2.54 -3.70
N PHE A 240 -16.60 1.84 -3.79
CA PHE A 240 -17.44 1.59 -2.62
C PHE A 240 -16.72 0.76 -1.54
N PRO A 241 -15.93 -0.29 -1.87
CA PRO A 241 -15.13 -0.97 -0.87
C PRO A 241 -14.11 -0.05 -0.16
N VAL A 242 -13.55 0.94 -0.87
CA VAL A 242 -12.64 1.94 -0.30
C VAL A 242 -13.39 2.85 0.68
N VAL A 243 -14.58 3.33 0.30
CA VAL A 243 -15.43 4.15 1.18
C VAL A 243 -15.84 3.35 2.41
N ASN A 244 -16.27 2.10 2.23
CA ASN A 244 -16.69 1.23 3.33
C ASN A 244 -15.55 0.93 4.31
N GLU A 245 -14.30 0.81 3.85
CA GLU A 245 -13.14 0.62 4.73
C GLU A 245 -12.74 1.91 5.47
N ALA A 246 -13.14 3.08 4.97
CA ALA A 246 -12.89 4.37 5.60
C ALA A 246 -13.91 4.73 6.69
N CYS A 247 -15.12 4.16 6.64
CA CYS A 247 -16.19 4.36 7.62
C CYS A 247 -15.95 3.55 8.90
#